data_AF-A0A519UHN9-F1
#
_entry.id   AF-A0A519UHN9-F1
#
_cell.length_a   1.000
_cell.length_b   1.000
_cell.length_c   1.000
_cell.angle_alpha   90.00
_cell.angle_beta   90.00
_cell.angle_gamma   90.00
#
_symmetry.space_group_name_H-M   'P 1'
#
loop_
_entity.id
_entity.type
_entity.pdbx_description
1 polymer ?
#
loop_
_entity_poly.entity_id
_entity_poly.type
_entity_poly.pdbx_seq_one_letter_code
_entity_poly.pdbx_strand_id
1 'polypeptide(L)'
;IQLSKQTGIAICHETHRSRIMFAAPVTRQHIESNPDIQLTFDVSHWCNVHESMLEDQEEAVVLALQRAEHIHARIGHPEGPQVNDPRAPEWEKIVARHLQWWDAIVERKKKENSPITILTEFGPPDYMPTEPYTRKPLADQWAINVHMMKLLRKRYQS
;
A
#
# COMPACT_ATOMS: atom_id res chain seq x y z
N ILE A 1 15.89 -4.81 -13.77
CA ILE A 1 16.82 -5.69 -13.02
C ILE A 1 18.28 -5.44 -13.37
N GLN A 2 18.72 -5.63 -14.62
CA GLN A 2 20.13 -5.43 -15.00
C GLN A 2 20.67 -4.05 -14.59
N LEU A 3 19.92 -2.97 -14.89
CA LEU A 3 20.29 -1.61 -14.50
C LEU A 3 20.40 -1.45 -12.97
N SER A 4 19.45 -2.00 -12.21
CA SER A 4 19.48 -1.95 -10.74
C SER A 4 20.71 -2.66 -10.16
N LYS A 5 21.09 -3.83 -10.72
CA LYS A 5 22.31 -4.55 -10.32
C LYS A 5 23.59 -3.76 -10.68
N GLN A 6 23.60 -3.04 -11.79
CA GLN A 6 24.74 -2.23 -12.23
C GLN A 6 24.94 -0.96 -11.41
N THR A 7 23.85 -0.29 -11.02
CA THR A 7 23.91 1.00 -10.32
C THR A 7 23.82 0.87 -8.80
N GLY A 8 23.34 -0.27 -8.30
CA GLY A 8 22.99 -0.44 -6.88
C GLY A 8 21.71 0.28 -6.46
N ILE A 9 21.00 0.94 -7.39
CA ILE A 9 19.75 1.65 -7.12
C ILE A 9 18.59 0.67 -7.26
N ALA A 10 17.79 0.51 -6.20
CA ALA A 10 16.59 -0.33 -6.22
C ALA A 10 15.56 0.23 -7.22
N ILE A 11 14.96 -0.65 -8.02
CA ILE A 11 13.87 -0.31 -8.95
C ILE A 11 12.67 -1.14 -8.55
N CYS A 12 11.66 -0.47 -8.01
CA CYS A 12 10.42 -1.08 -7.56
C CYS A 12 9.27 -0.72 -8.50
N HIS A 13 8.43 -1.70 -8.82
CA HIS A 13 7.21 -1.49 -9.60
C HIS A 13 6.02 -1.36 -8.66
N GLU A 14 5.28 -0.26 -8.77
CA GLU A 14 4.13 0.01 -7.90
C GLU A 14 2.92 -0.85 -8.28
N THR A 15 2.26 -1.40 -7.27
CA THR A 15 0.97 -2.09 -7.39
C THR A 15 -0.16 -1.07 -7.58
N HIS A 16 -0.24 -0.42 -8.73
CA HIS A 16 -1.16 0.69 -8.99
C HIS A 16 -2.20 0.33 -10.06
N ARG A 17 -3.47 0.73 -9.86
CA ARG A 17 -4.61 0.36 -10.74
C ARG A 17 -4.49 0.81 -12.21
N SER A 18 -3.57 1.73 -12.51
CA SER A 18 -3.29 2.26 -13.86
C SER A 18 -1.94 1.79 -14.44
N ARG A 19 -1.27 0.83 -13.79
CA ARG A 19 0.03 0.29 -14.17
C ARG A 19 -0.07 -1.21 -14.44
N ILE A 20 1.04 -1.84 -14.85
CA ILE A 20 1.05 -3.28 -15.19
C ILE A 20 0.70 -4.18 -14.00
N MET A 21 0.94 -3.72 -12.77
CA MET A 21 0.64 -4.45 -11.52
C MET A 21 -0.74 -4.04 -10.95
N PHE A 22 -1.75 -3.91 -11.79
CA PHE A 22 -3.05 -3.33 -11.39
C PHE A 22 -3.93 -4.26 -10.54
N ALA A 23 -3.70 -5.57 -10.57
CA ALA A 23 -4.49 -6.56 -9.83
C ALA A 23 -3.58 -7.63 -9.21
N ALA A 24 -4.01 -8.22 -8.09
CA ALA A 24 -3.29 -9.29 -7.39
C ALA A 24 -2.91 -10.48 -8.30
N PRO A 25 -3.83 -11.13 -9.04
CA PRO A 25 -3.48 -12.28 -9.87
C PRO A 25 -2.55 -11.93 -11.04
N VAL A 26 -2.68 -10.72 -11.60
CA VAL A 26 -1.79 -10.23 -12.68
C VAL A 26 -0.37 -10.02 -12.14
N THR A 27 -0.26 -9.42 -10.96
CA THR A 27 1.03 -9.23 -10.29
C THR A 27 1.69 -10.56 -9.96
N ARG A 28 0.92 -11.56 -9.51
CA ARG A 28 1.41 -12.93 -9.30
C ARG A 28 2.07 -13.50 -10.57
N GLN A 29 1.41 -13.40 -11.73
CA GLN A 29 1.96 -13.90 -13.00
C GLN A 29 3.29 -13.22 -13.35
N HIS A 30 3.42 -11.92 -13.09
CA HIS A 30 4.68 -11.20 -13.30
C HIS A 30 5.79 -11.64 -12.34
N ILE A 31 5.48 -11.89 -11.07
CA ILE A 31 6.46 -12.40 -10.10
C ILE A 31 6.91 -13.81 -10.46
N GLU A 32 5.98 -14.69 -10.85
CA GLU A 32 6.29 -16.07 -11.25
C GLU A 32 7.15 -16.10 -12.51
N SER A 33 6.87 -15.22 -13.48
CA SER A 33 7.67 -15.09 -14.71
C SER A 33 9.03 -14.43 -14.48
N ASN A 34 9.15 -13.60 -13.43
CA ASN A 34 10.37 -12.87 -13.12
C ASN A 34 10.55 -12.71 -11.60
N PRO A 35 11.17 -13.70 -10.93
CA PRO A 35 11.33 -13.71 -9.47
C PRO A 35 12.15 -12.56 -8.89
N ASP A 36 12.93 -11.85 -9.71
CA ASP A 36 13.77 -10.72 -9.32
C ASP A 36 13.00 -9.38 -9.28
N ILE A 37 11.70 -9.36 -9.63
CA ILE A 37 10.87 -8.15 -9.51
C ILE A 37 10.74 -7.73 -8.05
N GLN A 38 10.92 -6.43 -7.82
CA GLN A 38 10.67 -5.77 -6.54
C GLN A 38 9.44 -4.86 -6.67
N LEU A 39 8.66 -4.74 -5.61
CA LEU A 39 7.42 -4.00 -5.59
C LEU A 39 7.49 -2.79 -4.67
N THR A 40 6.85 -1.70 -5.11
CA THR A 40 6.29 -0.69 -4.21
C THR A 40 4.87 -1.17 -3.91
N PHE A 41 4.65 -1.59 -2.67
CA PHE A 41 3.39 -2.17 -2.25
C PHE A 41 2.40 -1.07 -1.85
N ASP A 42 1.54 -0.72 -2.80
CA ASP A 42 0.32 0.06 -2.61
C ASP A 42 -0.89 -0.84 -2.85
N VAL A 43 -1.29 -1.59 -1.83
CA VAL A 43 -2.42 -2.54 -1.92
C VAL A 43 -3.77 -1.85 -1.99
N SER A 44 -3.83 -0.55 -1.70
CA SER A 44 -5.08 0.22 -1.71
C SER A 44 -5.74 0.18 -3.10
N HIS A 45 -4.94 0.19 -4.16
CA HIS A 45 -5.42 0.06 -5.53
C HIS A 45 -6.07 -1.28 -5.82
N TRP A 46 -5.54 -2.37 -5.26
CA TRP A 46 -6.11 -3.70 -5.47
C TRP A 46 -7.44 -3.85 -4.74
N CYS A 47 -7.58 -3.27 -3.54
CA CYS A 47 -8.87 -3.26 -2.84
C CYS A 47 -9.99 -2.67 -3.72
N ASN A 48 -9.69 -1.55 -4.40
CA ASN A 48 -10.59 -0.92 -5.36
C ASN A 48 -10.84 -1.74 -6.63
N VAL A 49 -9.83 -2.45 -7.15
CA VAL A 49 -9.97 -3.25 -8.39
C VAL A 49 -10.77 -4.54 -8.14
N HIS A 50 -10.66 -5.10 -6.94
CA HIS A 50 -11.34 -6.35 -6.56
C HIS A 50 -12.66 -6.13 -5.85
N GLU A 51 -13.00 -4.88 -5.49
CA GLU A 51 -14.18 -4.56 -4.68
C GLU A 51 -14.23 -5.40 -3.38
N SER A 52 -13.07 -5.66 -2.78
CA SER A 52 -12.91 -6.54 -1.62
C SER A 52 -11.68 -6.20 -0.78
N MET A 53 -11.44 -6.95 0.30
CA MET A 53 -10.20 -6.89 1.07
C MET A 53 -9.26 -8.07 0.74
N LEU A 54 -9.38 -8.57 -0.49
CA LEU A 54 -8.52 -9.58 -1.13
C LEU A 54 -8.53 -10.93 -0.42
N GLU A 55 -9.61 -11.28 0.26
CA GLU A 55 -9.79 -12.56 0.95
C GLU A 55 -9.74 -13.77 0.01
N ASP A 56 -10.10 -13.59 -1.26
CA ASP A 56 -10.05 -14.61 -2.30
C ASP A 56 -8.72 -14.60 -3.09
N GLN A 57 -7.80 -13.69 -2.76
CA GLN A 57 -6.51 -13.49 -3.46
C GLN A 57 -5.30 -13.71 -2.55
N GLU A 58 -5.46 -14.44 -1.43
CA GLU A 58 -4.42 -14.56 -0.39
C GLU A 58 -3.07 -15.04 -0.93
N GLU A 59 -3.03 -16.04 -1.81
CA GLU A 59 -1.78 -16.55 -2.39
C GLU A 59 -1.01 -15.46 -3.16
N ALA A 60 -1.73 -14.67 -3.96
CA ALA A 60 -1.14 -13.59 -4.74
C ALA A 60 -0.65 -12.45 -3.85
N VAL A 61 -1.42 -12.10 -2.81
CA VAL A 61 -1.02 -11.11 -1.82
C VAL A 61 0.23 -11.56 -1.08
N VAL A 62 0.26 -12.79 -0.56
CA VAL A 62 1.43 -13.35 0.15
C VAL A 62 2.68 -13.30 -0.72
N LEU A 63 2.57 -13.66 -2.01
CA LEU A 63 3.68 -13.58 -2.94
C LEU A 63 4.15 -12.13 -3.16
N ALA A 64 3.23 -11.17 -3.26
CA ALA A 64 3.56 -9.75 -3.39
C ALA A 64 4.27 -9.21 -2.13
N LEU A 65 3.83 -9.61 -0.92
CA LEU A 65 4.47 -9.21 0.34
C LEU A 65 5.93 -9.68 0.42
N GLN A 66 6.26 -10.83 -0.17
CA GLN A 66 7.64 -11.34 -0.27
C GLN A 66 8.52 -10.53 -1.23
N ARG A 67 7.92 -9.75 -2.14
CA ARG A 67 8.63 -8.91 -3.12
C ARG A 67 8.58 -7.41 -2.81
N ALA A 68 7.87 -7.02 -1.75
CA ALA A 68 7.62 -5.62 -1.39
C ALA A 68 8.83 -4.98 -0.71
N GLU A 69 9.51 -4.05 -1.39
CA GLU A 69 10.68 -3.36 -0.87
C GLU A 69 10.39 -1.96 -0.32
N HIS A 70 9.30 -1.34 -0.79
CA HIS A 70 8.79 -0.05 -0.33
C HIS A 70 7.29 -0.15 -0.06
N ILE A 71 6.79 0.56 0.96
CA ILE A 71 5.36 0.61 1.28
C ILE A 71 4.81 1.99 0.96
N HIS A 72 3.72 2.02 0.21
CA HIS A 72 2.84 3.16 0.08
C HIS A 72 1.66 2.95 1.03
N ALA A 73 1.56 3.79 2.07
CA ALA A 73 0.69 3.58 3.23
C ALA A 73 -0.66 4.31 3.11
N ARG A 74 -1.24 4.32 1.90
CA ARG A 74 -2.65 4.67 1.71
C ARG A 74 -3.52 3.50 2.13
N ILE A 75 -4.70 3.79 2.65
CA ILE A 75 -5.66 2.79 3.11
C ILE A 75 -6.83 2.77 2.14
N GLY A 76 -6.92 1.72 1.34
CA GLY A 76 -8.04 1.48 0.43
C GLY A 76 -9.17 0.73 1.12
N HIS A 77 -10.31 0.65 0.43
CA HIS A 77 -11.49 -0.11 0.79
C HIS A 77 -12.09 -0.68 -0.52
N PRO A 78 -13.10 -1.56 -0.45
CA PRO A 78 -13.71 -2.16 -1.64
C PRO A 78 -14.06 -1.16 -2.75
N GLU A 79 -14.67 -0.04 -2.39
CA GLU A 79 -15.15 0.96 -3.34
C GLU A 79 -14.15 2.07 -3.68
N GLY A 80 -12.90 2.00 -3.19
CA GLY A 80 -11.99 3.13 -3.33
C GLY A 80 -10.57 2.87 -2.85
N PRO A 81 -9.56 3.49 -3.46
CA PRO A 81 -8.16 3.39 -3.03
C PRO A 81 -7.88 4.19 -1.74
N GLN A 82 -8.85 4.93 -1.20
CA GLN A 82 -8.61 5.83 -0.08
C GLN A 82 -9.87 5.98 0.78
N VAL A 83 -9.77 5.62 2.06
CA VAL A 83 -10.78 6.01 3.06
C VAL A 83 -10.73 7.53 3.31
N ASN A 84 -11.86 8.13 3.68
CA ASN A 84 -11.93 9.58 3.94
C ASN A 84 -11.03 10.01 5.11
N ASP A 85 -11.01 9.26 6.20
CA ASP A 85 -10.16 9.51 7.37
C ASP A 85 -9.88 8.19 8.12
N PRO A 86 -8.63 7.71 8.17
CA PRO A 86 -8.30 6.44 8.82
C PRO A 86 -8.45 6.47 10.36
N ARG A 87 -8.73 7.62 10.95
CA ARG A 87 -9.02 7.77 12.39
C ARG A 87 -10.47 7.46 12.74
N ALA A 88 -11.35 7.42 11.73
CA ALA A 88 -12.78 7.21 11.96
C ALA A 88 -13.05 5.73 12.29
N PRO A 89 -13.88 5.43 13.30
CA PRO A 89 -14.09 4.08 13.82
C PRO A 89 -14.68 3.11 12.79
N GLU A 90 -15.46 3.60 11.82
CA GLU A 90 -16.00 2.79 10.73
C GLU A 90 -14.90 2.13 9.86
N TRP A 91 -13.68 2.69 9.85
CA TRP A 91 -12.55 2.16 9.11
C TRP A 91 -11.62 1.28 9.94
N GLU A 92 -11.89 1.06 11.22
CA GLU A 92 -10.98 0.33 12.12
C GLU A 92 -10.57 -1.04 11.56
N LYS A 93 -11.53 -1.80 11.03
CA LYS A 93 -11.27 -3.12 10.42
C LYS A 93 -10.40 -3.04 9.17
N ILE A 94 -10.65 -2.03 8.32
CA ILE A 94 -9.92 -1.81 7.08
C ILE A 94 -8.48 -1.36 7.37
N VAL A 95 -8.31 -0.46 8.34
CA VAL A 95 -7.00 -0.02 8.84
C VAL A 95 -6.24 -1.20 9.43
N ALA A 96 -6.88 -2.01 10.27
CA ALA A 96 -6.27 -3.20 10.86
C ALA A 96 -5.79 -4.19 9.79
N ARG A 97 -6.57 -4.41 8.73
CA ARG A 97 -6.17 -5.28 7.61
C ARG A 97 -4.95 -4.75 6.86
N HIS A 98 -4.90 -3.44 6.59
CA HIS A 98 -3.71 -2.82 5.98
C HIS A 98 -2.47 -2.95 6.86
N LEU A 99 -2.62 -2.74 8.18
CA LEU A 99 -1.54 -2.92 9.14
C LEU A 99 -1.02 -4.35 9.13
N GLN A 100 -1.88 -5.38 9.06
CA GLN A 100 -1.45 -6.78 8.98
C GLN A 100 -0.57 -7.07 7.75
N TRP A 101 -0.91 -6.51 6.59
CA TRP A 101 -0.08 -6.65 5.39
C TRP A 101 1.27 -5.96 5.56
N TRP A 102 1.28 -4.75 6.11
CA TRP A 102 2.52 -4.00 6.35
C TRP A 102 3.38 -4.64 7.45
N ASP A 103 2.78 -5.25 8.47
CA ASP A 103 3.49 -6.02 9.51
C ASP A 103 4.28 -7.16 8.86
N ALA A 104 3.67 -7.91 7.93
CA ALA A 104 4.34 -9.01 7.26
C ALA A 104 5.59 -8.54 6.49
N ILE A 105 5.52 -7.38 5.81
CA ILE A 105 6.65 -6.78 5.10
C ILE A 105 7.74 -6.34 6.10
N VAL A 106 7.34 -5.63 7.17
CA VAL A 106 8.26 -5.13 8.19
C VAL A 106 8.99 -6.28 8.89
N GLU A 107 8.27 -7.32 9.29
CA GLU A 107 8.86 -8.48 9.97
C GLU A 107 9.80 -9.27 9.05
N ARG A 108 9.50 -9.38 7.76
CA ARG A 108 10.44 -9.91 6.77
C ARG A 108 11.71 -9.07 6.69
N LYS A 109 11.57 -7.76 6.49
CA LYS A 109 12.71 -6.84 6.31
C LYS A 109 13.58 -6.73 7.56
N LYS A 110 13.00 -6.81 8.76
CA LYS A 110 13.76 -6.91 10.03
C LYS A 110 14.63 -8.18 10.07
N LYS A 111 14.09 -9.34 9.72
CA LYS A 111 14.85 -10.61 9.66
C LYS A 111 15.99 -10.55 8.64
N GLU A 112 15.77 -9.83 7.54
CA GLU A 112 16.77 -9.58 6.50
C GLU A 112 17.76 -8.45 6.85
N ASN A 113 17.62 -7.83 8.03
CA ASN A 113 18.39 -6.64 8.44
C ASN A 113 18.43 -5.54 7.37
N SER A 114 17.30 -5.35 6.68
CA SER A 114 17.18 -4.46 5.53
C SER A 114 16.41 -3.18 5.86
N PRO A 115 16.74 -2.02 5.26
CA PRO A 115 16.07 -0.76 5.55
C PRO A 115 14.57 -0.81 5.23
N ILE A 116 13.75 -0.40 6.20
CA ILE A 116 12.30 -0.25 6.01
C ILE A 116 12.01 1.16 5.54
N THR A 117 11.31 1.29 4.41
CA THR A 117 10.90 2.58 3.85
C THR A 117 9.40 2.59 3.61
N ILE A 118 8.75 3.65 4.07
CA ILE A 118 7.29 3.80 4.01
C ILE A 118 6.97 5.26 3.66
N LEU A 119 6.10 5.45 2.68
CA LEU A 119 5.52 6.75 2.33
C LEU A 119 4.08 6.82 2.82
N THR A 120 3.73 7.82 3.63
CA THR A 120 2.33 8.17 3.88
C THR A 120 1.83 9.05 2.75
N GLU A 121 0.82 8.58 2.03
CA GLU A 121 0.42 9.16 0.74
C GLU A 121 -1.10 9.28 0.57
N PHE A 122 -1.81 9.68 1.64
CA PHE A 122 -3.19 10.12 1.49
C PHE A 122 -3.22 11.32 0.55
N GLY A 123 -3.95 11.18 -0.55
CA GLY A 123 -4.04 12.13 -1.66
C GLY A 123 -5.09 13.23 -1.45
N PRO A 124 -5.00 14.33 -2.22
CA PRO A 124 -5.95 15.44 -2.19
C PRO A 124 -7.27 15.03 -2.88
N PRO A 125 -8.29 15.90 -2.95
CA PRO A 125 -9.39 15.72 -3.92
C PRO A 125 -8.81 15.44 -5.32
N ASP A 126 -9.25 14.45 -6.10
CA ASP A 126 -10.44 13.58 -6.04
C ASP A 126 -10.26 12.23 -5.31
N TYR A 127 -9.10 11.97 -4.68
CA TYR A 127 -8.93 10.80 -3.79
C TYR A 127 -9.64 11.01 -2.45
N MET A 128 -9.63 12.24 -1.96
CA MET A 128 -10.33 12.62 -0.74
C MET A 128 -11.76 13.04 -1.08
N PRO A 129 -12.78 12.42 -0.47
CA PRO A 129 -14.16 12.86 -0.62
C PRO A 129 -14.32 14.35 -0.27
N THR A 130 -15.16 15.02 -1.03
CA THR A 130 -15.45 16.45 -0.86
C THR A 130 -16.95 16.69 -0.78
N GLU A 131 -17.34 17.80 -0.15
CA GLU A 131 -18.70 18.30 -0.19
C GLU A 131 -19.16 18.52 -1.66
N PRO A 132 -20.39 18.14 -2.03
CA PRO A 132 -20.95 18.47 -3.33
C PRO A 132 -20.93 19.98 -3.59
N TYR A 133 -20.72 20.38 -4.84
CA TYR A 133 -20.66 21.78 -5.32
C TYR A 133 -19.48 22.61 -4.81
N THR A 134 -19.21 22.65 -3.50
CA THR A 134 -18.12 23.45 -2.92
C THR A 134 -16.75 22.79 -3.14
N ARG A 135 -16.73 21.48 -3.35
CA ARG A 135 -15.51 20.64 -3.39
C ARG A 135 -14.61 20.83 -2.17
N LYS A 136 -15.19 21.25 -1.04
CA LYS A 136 -14.45 21.38 0.21
C LYS A 136 -14.07 19.98 0.71
N PRO A 137 -12.78 19.71 0.99
CA PRO A 137 -12.35 18.42 1.52
C PRO A 137 -13.06 18.06 2.82
N LEU A 138 -13.51 16.81 2.94
CA LEU A 138 -14.15 16.32 4.17
C LEU A 138 -13.17 16.05 5.32
N ALA A 139 -11.86 16.04 5.03
CA ALA A 139 -10.82 15.85 6.04
C ALA A 139 -9.56 16.69 5.75
N ASP A 140 -8.69 16.82 6.75
CA ASP A 140 -7.37 17.46 6.60
C ASP A 140 -6.33 16.43 6.16
N GLN A 141 -5.93 16.52 4.88
CA GLN A 141 -4.96 15.63 4.26
C GLN A 141 -3.60 15.61 4.97
N TRP A 142 -3.11 16.77 5.41
CA TRP A 142 -1.84 16.86 6.11
C TRP A 142 -1.93 16.19 7.48
N ALA A 143 -2.98 16.51 8.23
CA ALA A 143 -3.20 15.90 9.54
C ALA A 143 -3.32 14.37 9.47
N ILE A 144 -3.96 13.83 8.42
CA ILE A 144 -4.04 12.39 8.16
C ILE A 144 -2.65 11.80 7.90
N ASN A 145 -1.87 12.38 6.98
CA ASN A 145 -0.54 11.86 6.66
C ASN A 145 0.41 11.92 7.86
N VAL A 146 0.32 12.97 8.68
CA VAL A 146 1.06 13.09 9.95
C VAL A 146 0.59 12.04 10.96
N HIS A 147 -0.72 11.80 11.07
CA HIS A 147 -1.27 10.76 11.94
C HIS A 147 -0.73 9.38 11.55
N MET A 148 -0.82 9.02 10.27
CA MET A 148 -0.31 7.76 9.74
C MET A 148 1.20 7.61 10.00
N MET A 149 1.97 8.67 9.78
CA MET A 149 3.42 8.64 10.04
C MET A 149 3.72 8.36 11.51
N LYS A 150 3.01 9.03 12.43
CA LYS A 150 3.16 8.80 13.89
C LYS A 150 2.75 7.40 14.29
N LEU A 151 1.62 6.91 13.76
CA LEU A 151 1.13 5.55 14.01
C LEU A 151 2.15 4.50 13.60
N LEU A 152 2.66 4.59 12.37
CA LEU A 152 3.60 3.61 11.81
C LEU A 152 4.97 3.68 12.51
N ARG A 153 5.45 4.89 12.83
CA ARG A 153 6.67 5.05 13.65
C ARG A 153 6.52 4.42 15.02
N LYS A 154 5.39 4.64 15.71
CA LYS A 154 5.13 4.03 17.01
C LYS A 154 5.02 2.51 16.91
N ARG A 155 4.34 2.00 15.88
CA ARG A 155 4.12 0.57 15.66
C ARG A 155 5.41 -0.19 15.35
N TYR A 156 6.29 0.41 14.55
CA TYR A 156 7.53 -0.22 14.08
C TYR A 156 8.79 0.32 14.76
N GLN A 157 8.64 1.02 15.88
CA GLN A 157 9.76 1.36 16.76
C GLN A 157 10.54 0.09 17.07
N SER A 158 11.82 0.11 16.66
CA SER A 158 12.81 -0.94 16.94
C SER A 158 13.75 -0.40 18.00
#